data_AF-A0AAC9PQH6-F1
#
_entry.id   AF-A0AAC9PQH6-F1
#
_cell.length_a   1.000
_cell.length_b   1.000
_cell.length_c   1.000
_cell.angle_alpha   90.00
_cell.angle_beta   90.00
_cell.angle_gamma   90.00
#
_symmetry.space_group_name_H-M   'P 1'
#
loop_
_entity.id
_entity.type
_entity.pdbx_description
1 polymer ?
#
loop_
_entity_poly.entity_id
_entity_poly.type
_entity_poly.pdbx_seq_one_letter_code
_entity_poly.pdbx_strand_id
1 'polypeptide(L)'
;MAEWGEGYVAGSVPAPMVEPSFDAARQAWKEAGRDGSPRLVAIAYFAHDDLATGQDNVRDYYSAVGSDTADFIAGNVHHGAAGVQAAIESFSAIGADELIFHPAVPDLNEIEKLAEAVR
;
A
#
# COMPACT_ATOMS: atom_id res chain seq x y z
N MET A 1 8.70 -15.43 -7.93
CA MET A 1 7.62 -15.33 -6.92
C MET A 1 6.88 -16.66 -6.81
N ALA A 2 6.14 -17.09 -7.83
CA ALA A 2 5.23 -18.24 -7.70
C ALA A 2 5.90 -19.57 -7.33
N GLU A 3 7.16 -19.80 -7.76
CA GLU A 3 7.87 -21.06 -7.48
C GLU A 3 8.28 -21.24 -6.00
N TRP A 4 8.64 -20.15 -5.31
CA TRP A 4 9.25 -20.23 -3.97
C TRP A 4 8.59 -19.34 -2.91
N GLY A 5 7.86 -18.30 -3.31
CA GLY A 5 7.24 -17.35 -2.40
C GLY A 5 5.77 -17.69 -2.16
N GLU A 6 5.24 -17.37 -0.98
CA GLU A 6 3.84 -17.62 -0.62
C GLU A 6 2.85 -16.58 -1.18
N GLY A 7 3.32 -15.64 -1.99
CA GLY A 7 2.50 -14.56 -2.50
C GLY A 7 3.27 -13.38 -3.06
N TYR A 8 2.60 -12.23 -3.13
CA TYR A 8 3.12 -10.97 -3.66
C TYR A 8 2.93 -9.83 -2.67
N VAL A 9 3.92 -8.95 -2.60
CA VAL A 9 3.80 -7.66 -1.93
C VAL A 9 3.94 -6.58 -3.00
N ALA A 10 2.91 -5.77 -3.15
CA ALA A 10 2.88 -4.66 -4.09
C ALA A 10 3.70 -3.45 -3.60
N GLY A 11 4.03 -2.56 -4.53
CA GLY A 11 4.53 -1.24 -4.18
C GLY A 11 3.43 -0.32 -3.65
N SER A 12 3.82 0.78 -2.99
CA SER A 12 2.89 1.79 -2.47
C SER A 12 2.38 2.71 -3.58
N VAL A 13 1.47 2.21 -4.40
CA VAL A 13 0.82 2.92 -5.51
C VAL A 13 -0.70 2.70 -5.46
N PRO A 14 -1.52 3.52 -6.12
CA PRO A 14 -2.98 3.39 -6.09
C PRO A 14 -3.48 1.99 -6.47
N ALA A 15 -4.58 1.52 -5.86
CA ALA A 15 -5.13 0.19 -6.06
C ALA A 15 -5.31 -0.21 -7.56
N PRO A 16 -5.82 0.64 -8.47
CA PRO A 16 -5.92 0.29 -9.89
C PRO A 16 -4.56 -0.01 -10.57
N MET A 17 -3.46 0.51 -10.03
CA MET A 17 -2.11 0.22 -10.52
C MET A 17 -1.53 -1.07 -9.92
N VAL A 18 -2.04 -1.50 -8.76
CA VAL A 18 -1.67 -2.76 -8.11
C VAL A 18 -2.39 -3.95 -8.72
N GLU A 19 -3.67 -3.78 -9.08
CA GLU A 19 -4.56 -4.84 -9.58
C GLU A 19 -3.93 -5.75 -10.66
N PRO A 20 -3.26 -5.22 -11.72
CA PRO A 20 -2.65 -6.08 -12.74
C PRO A 20 -1.56 -7.01 -12.18
N SER A 21 -0.85 -6.57 -11.14
CA SER A 21 0.20 -7.37 -10.50
C SER A 21 -0.40 -8.46 -9.60
N PHE A 22 -1.56 -8.20 -8.98
CA PHE A 22 -2.32 -9.23 -8.26
C PHE A 22 -2.87 -10.30 -9.21
N ASP A 23 -3.39 -9.89 -10.37
CA ASP A 23 -3.81 -10.82 -11.42
C ASP A 23 -2.64 -11.67 -11.92
N ALA A 24 -1.49 -11.04 -12.19
CA ALA A 24 -0.29 -11.75 -12.61
C ALA A 24 0.19 -12.75 -11.55
N ALA A 25 0.13 -12.40 -10.26
CA ALA A 25 0.48 -13.30 -9.16
C ALA A 25 -0.47 -14.51 -9.10
N ARG A 26 -1.79 -14.29 -9.22
CA ARG A 26 -2.78 -15.38 -9.28
C ARG A 26 -2.55 -16.30 -10.48
N GLN A 27 -2.24 -15.73 -11.64
CA GLN A 27 -1.98 -16.50 -12.85
C GLN A 27 -0.70 -17.35 -12.71
N ALA A 28 0.40 -16.75 -12.27
CA ALA A 28 1.66 -17.45 -12.06
C ALA A 28 1.55 -18.57 -11.01
N TRP A 29 0.72 -18.39 -9.97
CA TRP A 29 0.44 -19.42 -8.98
C TRP A 29 -0.23 -20.67 -9.59
N LYS A 30 -1.23 -20.45 -10.45
CA LYS A 30 -1.93 -21.54 -11.16
C LYS A 30 -1.00 -22.25 -12.14
N GLU A 31 -0.20 -21.50 -12.89
CA GLU A 31 0.77 -22.05 -13.85
C GLU A 31 1.85 -22.89 -13.17
N ALA A 32 2.23 -22.52 -11.95
CA ALA A 32 3.14 -23.30 -11.11
C ALA A 32 2.50 -24.57 -10.50
N GLY A 33 1.21 -24.82 -10.75
CA GLY A 33 0.49 -25.99 -10.26
C GLY A 33 0.34 -26.04 -8.74
N ARG A 34 0.33 -24.88 -8.08
CA ARG A 34 0.21 -24.78 -6.62
C ARG A 34 -1.24 -24.82 -6.17
N ASP A 35 -1.49 -25.54 -5.07
CA ASP A 35 -2.78 -25.55 -4.40
C ASP A 35 -3.08 -24.20 -3.74
N GLY A 36 -4.37 -23.88 -3.54
CA GLY A 36 -4.81 -22.65 -2.86
C GLY A 36 -4.65 -21.38 -3.70
N SER A 37 -4.32 -20.27 -3.02
CA SER A 37 -4.12 -18.95 -3.63
C SER A 37 -2.86 -18.26 -3.07
N PRO A 38 -2.18 -17.41 -3.86
CA PRO A 38 -1.10 -16.59 -3.34
C PRO A 38 -1.66 -15.59 -2.32
N ARG A 39 -0.88 -15.26 -1.28
CA ARG A 39 -1.16 -14.12 -0.39
C ARG A 39 -0.88 -12.81 -1.13
N LEU A 40 -1.83 -11.90 -1.18
CA LEU A 40 -1.73 -10.62 -1.89
C LEU A 40 -1.69 -9.47 -0.88
N VAL A 41 -0.53 -8.82 -0.76
CA VAL A 41 -0.29 -7.76 0.22
C VAL A 41 -0.12 -6.43 -0.50
N ALA A 42 -0.89 -5.43 -0.10
CA ALA A 42 -0.75 -4.04 -0.53
C ALA A 42 0.00 -3.22 0.52
N ILE A 43 0.62 -2.12 0.07
CA ILE A 43 1.28 -1.14 0.94
C ILE A 43 0.67 0.23 0.65
N ALA A 44 0.44 1.03 1.69
CA ALA A 44 0.01 2.41 1.59
C ALA A 44 0.75 3.29 2.59
N TYR A 45 1.12 4.51 2.21
CA TYR A 45 1.52 5.53 3.16
C TYR A 45 0.29 6.25 3.71
N PHE A 46 0.33 6.63 4.98
CA PHE A 46 -0.69 7.48 5.58
C PHE A 46 -0.09 8.58 6.44
N ALA A 47 -0.84 9.67 6.56
CA ALA A 47 -0.63 10.73 7.54
C ALA A 47 -2.00 11.12 8.10
N HIS A 48 -2.16 11.13 9.41
CA HIS A 48 -3.46 11.38 10.02
C HIS A 48 -3.73 12.88 10.21
N ASP A 49 -2.81 13.61 10.85
CA ASP A 49 -3.01 15.01 11.22
C ASP A 49 -2.20 15.98 10.35
N ASP A 50 -1.00 15.58 9.94
CA ASP A 50 -0.07 16.44 9.19
C ASP A 50 0.27 15.84 7.84
N LEU A 51 -0.67 15.96 6.90
CA LEU A 51 -0.49 15.50 5.53
C LEU A 51 0.71 16.18 4.85
N ALA A 52 0.94 17.47 5.08
CA ALA A 52 2.01 18.20 4.41
C ALA A 52 3.38 17.63 4.79
N THR A 53 3.65 17.45 6.08
CA THR A 53 4.88 16.80 6.56
C THR A 53 4.97 15.35 6.06
N GLY A 54 3.86 14.61 6.05
CA GLY A 54 3.83 13.25 5.53
C GLY A 54 4.23 13.17 4.06
N GLN A 55 3.70 14.06 3.22
CA GLN A 55 4.06 14.13 1.80
C GLN A 55 5.51 14.55 1.59
N ASP A 56 6.01 15.51 2.38
CA ASP A 56 7.39 15.96 2.31
C ASP A 56 8.38 14.85 2.68
N ASN A 57 8.09 14.08 3.73
CA ASN A 57 8.91 12.94 4.13
C ASN A 57 8.93 11.82 3.08
N VAL A 58 7.78 11.49 2.49
CA VAL A 58 7.69 10.50 1.41
C VAL A 58 8.45 10.98 0.18
N ARG A 59 8.33 12.27 -0.18
CA ARG A 59 9.08 12.86 -1.31
C ARG A 59 10.59 12.79 -1.09
N ASP A 60 11.06 13.12 0.11
CA ASP A 60 12.48 13.03 0.47
C ASP A 60 12.99 11.59 0.38
N TYR A 61 12.23 10.63 0.92
CA TYR A 61 12.56 9.20 0.87
C TYR A 61 12.72 8.68 -0.56
N TYR A 62 11.88 9.12 -1.50
CA TYR A 62 11.95 8.73 -2.91
C TYR A 62 12.82 9.64 -3.80
N SER A 63 13.50 10.64 -3.23
CA SER A 63 14.28 11.63 -3.99
C SER A 63 15.33 11.01 -4.92
N ALA A 64 15.92 9.87 -4.53
CA ALA A 64 16.92 9.15 -5.32
C ALA A 64 16.35 8.49 -6.60
N VAL A 65 15.02 8.32 -6.70
CA VAL A 65 14.35 7.66 -7.84
C VAL A 65 13.88 8.69 -8.89
N GLY A 66 14.01 9.98 -8.60
CA GLY A 66 13.64 11.09 -9.49
C GLY A 66 12.37 11.82 -9.03
N SER A 67 12.31 13.13 -9.33
CA SER A 67 11.27 14.04 -8.82
C SER A 67 9.86 13.57 -9.16
N ASP A 68 9.62 13.13 -10.39
CA ASP A 68 8.28 12.77 -10.85
C ASP A 68 7.73 11.55 -10.10
N THR A 69 8.61 10.57 -9.82
CA THR A 69 8.23 9.39 -9.03
C THR A 69 8.05 9.75 -7.56
N ALA A 70 8.92 10.59 -7.01
CA ALA A 70 8.82 11.05 -5.63
C ALA A 70 7.52 11.84 -5.38
N ASP A 71 7.19 12.77 -6.27
CA ASP A 71 5.96 13.56 -6.23
C ASP A 71 4.71 12.69 -6.44
N PHE A 72 4.78 11.72 -7.36
CA PHE A 72 3.68 10.78 -7.57
C PHE A 72 3.38 9.96 -6.30
N ILE A 73 4.40 9.40 -5.64
CA ILE A 73 4.17 8.57 -4.45
C ILE A 73 3.74 9.45 -3.26
N ALA A 74 4.38 10.61 -3.06
CA ALA A 74 3.99 11.57 -2.04
C ALA A 74 2.55 12.07 -2.23
N GLY A 75 2.12 12.31 -3.47
CA GLY A 75 0.75 12.71 -3.79
C GLY A 75 -0.32 11.67 -3.44
N ASN A 76 0.07 10.41 -3.20
CA ASN A 76 -0.83 9.31 -2.86
C ASN A 76 -0.78 8.90 -1.37
N VAL A 77 -0.25 9.75 -0.49
CA VAL A 77 -0.37 9.56 0.96
C VAL A 77 -1.85 9.69 1.38
N HIS A 78 -2.36 8.68 2.08
CA HIS A 78 -3.74 8.66 2.56
C HIS A 78 -3.90 9.54 3.80
N HIS A 79 -4.86 10.46 3.77
CA HIS A 79 -5.05 11.47 4.82
C HIS A 79 -6.19 11.13 5.79
N GLY A 80 -5.85 11.05 7.08
CA GLY A 80 -6.83 10.89 8.16
C GLY A 80 -7.62 9.58 8.09
N ALA A 81 -8.58 9.43 9.01
CA ALA A 81 -9.43 8.24 9.08
C ALA A 81 -10.18 7.94 7.77
N ALA A 82 -10.73 8.97 7.11
CA ALA A 82 -11.46 8.79 5.85
C ALA A 82 -10.56 8.30 4.72
N GLY A 83 -9.33 8.83 4.61
CA GLY A 83 -8.37 8.38 3.60
C GLY A 83 -7.92 6.93 3.83
N VAL A 84 -7.72 6.54 5.09
CA VAL A 84 -7.41 5.16 5.49
C VAL A 84 -8.55 4.21 5.13
N GLN A 85 -9.79 4.55 5.47
CA GLN A 85 -10.96 3.72 5.16
C GLN A 85 -11.15 3.54 3.66
N ALA A 86 -11.01 4.61 2.88
CA ALA A 86 -11.05 4.54 1.41
C ALA A 86 -9.91 3.68 0.84
N ALA A 87 -8.72 3.70 1.45
CA ALA A 87 -7.62 2.81 1.07
C ALA A 87 -8.02 1.34 1.28
N ILE A 88 -8.54 1.00 2.47
CA ILE A 88 -8.98 -0.35 2.81
C ILE A 88 -10.02 -0.84 1.81
N GLU A 89 -11.04 -0.03 1.52
CA GLU A 89 -12.08 -0.38 0.55
C GLU A 89 -11.49 -0.63 -0.84
N SER A 90 -10.65 0.28 -1.33
CA SER A 90 -10.07 0.18 -2.69
C SER A 90 -9.13 -1.01 -2.86
N PHE A 91 -8.28 -1.31 -1.88
CA PHE A 91 -7.37 -2.46 -1.94
C PHE A 91 -8.10 -3.79 -1.70
N SER A 92 -9.14 -3.81 -0.84
CA SER A 92 -10.00 -4.98 -0.67
C SER A 92 -10.74 -5.31 -1.97
N ALA A 93 -11.21 -4.29 -2.71
CA ALA A 93 -11.95 -4.48 -3.96
C ALA A 93 -11.12 -5.18 -5.06
N ILE A 94 -9.79 -5.05 -5.04
CA ILE A 94 -8.89 -5.73 -5.99
C ILE A 94 -8.38 -7.10 -5.46
N GLY A 95 -8.84 -7.50 -4.28
CA GLY A 95 -8.51 -8.77 -3.65
C GLY A 95 -7.19 -8.77 -2.86
N ALA A 96 -6.82 -7.67 -2.21
CA ALA A 96 -5.77 -7.70 -1.19
C ALA A 96 -6.22 -8.55 0.00
N ASP A 97 -5.37 -9.47 0.44
CA ASP A 97 -5.53 -10.23 1.69
C ASP A 97 -5.06 -9.43 2.90
N GLU A 98 -4.15 -8.47 2.67
CA GLU A 98 -3.57 -7.60 3.70
C GLU A 98 -3.22 -6.23 3.12
N LEU A 99 -3.40 -5.19 3.92
CA LEU A 99 -2.94 -3.84 3.64
C LEU A 99 -2.02 -3.37 4.77
N ILE A 100 -0.76 -3.10 4.43
CA ILE A 100 0.23 -2.55 5.35
C ILE A 100 0.22 -1.03 5.23
N PHE A 101 -0.04 -0.35 6.35
CA PHE A 101 0.08 1.10 6.45
C PHE A 101 1.44 1.51 6.99
N HIS A 102 2.18 2.31 6.22
CA HIS A 102 3.40 2.96 6.66
C HIS A 102 3.11 4.38 7.14
N PRO A 103 3.49 4.74 8.38
CA PRO A 103 3.36 6.11 8.85
C PRO A 103 4.31 7.01 8.06
N ALA A 104 3.80 8.13 7.55
CA ALA A 104 4.58 9.12 6.82
C ALA A 104 5.16 10.21 7.75
N VAL A 105 4.74 10.26 9.01
CA VAL A 105 5.25 11.20 10.02
C VAL A 105 5.81 10.46 11.24
N PRO A 106 6.82 11.01 11.92
CA PRO A 106 7.44 10.38 13.09
C PRO A 106 6.66 10.66 14.39
N ASP A 107 5.33 10.48 14.37
CA ASP A 107 4.47 10.60 15.55
C ASP A 107 3.72 9.29 15.83
N LEU A 108 3.97 8.70 17.00
CA LEU A 108 3.32 7.46 17.43
C LEU A 108 1.82 7.64 17.69
N ASN A 109 1.35 8.85 17.98
CA ASN A 109 -0.09 9.11 18.14
C ASN A 109 -0.86 8.82 16.84
N GLU A 110 -0.22 8.98 15.66
CA GLU A 110 -0.87 8.63 14.40
C GLU A 110 -1.11 7.11 14.25
N ILE A 111 -0.30 6.28 14.90
CA ILE A 111 -0.53 4.82 14.95
C ILE A 111 -1.77 4.50 15.78
N GLU A 112 -1.99 5.20 16.89
CA GLU A 112 -3.20 5.04 17.70
C GLU A 112 -4.45 5.45 16.91
N LYS A 113 -4.38 6.56 16.17
CA LYS A 113 -5.47 7.03 15.31
C LYS A 113 -5.72 6.11 14.12
N LEU A 114 -4.67 5.55 13.53
CA LEU A 114 -4.81 4.48 12.53
C LEU A 114 -5.57 3.30 13.14
N ALA A 115 -5.18 2.85 14.34
CA ALA A 115 -5.85 1.75 15.02
C ALA A 115 -7.33 2.04 15.30
N GLU A 116 -7.71 3.30 15.55
CA GLU A 116 -9.11 3.71 15.67
C GLU A 116 -9.84 3.72 14.31
N ALA A 117 -9.18 4.16 13.24
CA ALA A 117 -9.77 4.26 11.91
C ALA A 117 -10.06 2.89 11.26
N VAL A 118 -9.34 1.83 11.67
CA VAL A 118 -9.47 0.47 11.12
C VAL A 118 -10.31 -0.49 11.97
N ARG A 119 -10.92 -0.02 13.06
CA ARG A 119 -11.87 -0.79 13.86
C ARG A 119 -13.21 -0.94 13.16
#